data_AF-A0A3S1AWF1-F1
#
_entry.id   AF-A0A3S1AWF1-F1
#
_cell.length_a   1.000
_cell.length_b   1.000
_cell.length_c   1.000
_cell.angle_alpha   90.00
_cell.angle_beta   90.00
_cell.angle_gamma   90.00
#
_symmetry.space_group_name_H-M   'P 1'
#
loop_
_entity.id
_entity.type
_entity.pdbx_description
1 polymer ?
#
loop_
_entity_poly.entity_id
_entity_poly.type
_entity_poly.pdbx_seq_one_letter_code
_entity_poly.pdbx_strand_id
1 'polypeptide(L)'
;TYGPSCSESCSPHCKDELCDPEHGSCLFGCNPGYQRERCDELCSQGNYGHDCKETCSPHCAGDNKACNHVNGACLSGCVDGYSGHLCDE
;
A
#
# COMPACT_ATOMS: atom_id res chain seq x y z
N THR A 1 19.47 -5.95 6.78
CA THR A 1 20.36 -5.67 5.64
C THR A 1 20.48 -6.91 4.79
N TYR A 2 20.77 -6.78 3.50
CA TYR A 2 20.88 -7.89 2.56
C TYR A 2 22.04 -7.68 1.57
N GLY A 3 22.28 -8.67 0.71
CA GLY A 3 23.26 -8.62 -0.36
C GLY A 3 24.70 -8.94 0.08
N PRO A 4 25.68 -8.88 -0.83
CA PRO A 4 27.06 -9.21 -0.53
C PRO A 4 27.61 -8.26 0.55
N SER A 5 28.18 -8.86 1.60
CA SER A 5 28.68 -8.16 2.78
C SER A 5 27.62 -7.37 3.58
N CYS A 6 26.33 -7.67 3.42
CA CYS A 6 25.24 -7.00 4.15
C CYS A 6 25.22 -5.47 3.96
N SER A 7 25.64 -4.99 2.78
CA SER A 7 25.83 -3.57 2.50
C SER A 7 24.53 -2.83 2.16
N GLU A 8 23.46 -3.55 1.83
CA GLU A 8 22.18 -2.95 1.44
C GLU A 8 21.17 -3.03 2.60
N SER A 9 20.38 -1.98 2.79
CA SER A 9 19.37 -1.92 3.87
C SER A 9 18.04 -2.48 3.41
N CYS A 10 17.36 -3.25 4.27
CA CYS A 10 15.99 -3.68 4.00
C CYS A 10 15.08 -2.46 3.82
N SER A 11 14.02 -2.59 3.01
CA SER A 11 13.00 -1.54 2.94
C SER A 11 12.37 -1.33 4.33
N PRO A 12 12.19 -0.08 4.79
CA PRO A 12 11.47 0.21 6.02
C PRO A 12 9.96 -0.10 5.90
N HIS A 13 9.50 -0.42 4.69
CA HIS A 13 8.12 -0.79 4.42
C HIS A 13 7.91 -2.31 4.40
N CYS A 14 8.96 -3.10 4.63
CA CYS A 14 8.78 -4.50 5.01
C CYS A 14 8.04 -4.56 6.34
N LYS A 15 7.12 -5.52 6.47
CA LYS A 15 6.52 -5.84 7.77
C LYS A 15 7.61 -6.32 8.73
N ASP A 16 7.60 -5.77 9.94
CA ASP A 16 8.61 -5.96 10.99
C ASP A 16 10.04 -5.53 10.59
N GLU A 17 10.19 -4.78 9.49
CA GLU A 17 11.49 -4.37 8.91
C GLU A 17 12.41 -5.56 8.55
N LEU A 18 11.83 -6.74 8.35
CA LEU A 18 12.56 -7.98 8.05
C LEU A 18 12.51 -8.31 6.56
N CYS A 19 13.69 -8.47 5.96
CA CYS A 19 13.86 -8.90 4.59
C CYS A 19 14.83 -10.08 4.46
N ASP A 20 14.71 -10.81 3.36
CA ASP A 20 15.57 -11.91 2.98
C ASP A 20 17.03 -11.41 2.87
N PRO A 21 17.99 -12.05 3.56
CA PRO A 21 19.36 -11.57 3.61
C PRO A 21 20.12 -11.70 2.28
N GLU A 22 19.62 -12.53 1.34
CA GLU A 22 20.25 -12.73 0.03
C GLU A 22 19.67 -11.78 -1.02
N HIS A 23 18.34 -11.73 -1.14
CA HIS A 23 17.63 -11.03 -2.21
C HIS A 23 17.03 -9.68 -1.80
N GLY A 24 16.88 -9.42 -0.49
CA GLY A 24 16.28 -8.20 0.03
C GLY A 24 14.75 -8.14 -0.04
N SER A 25 14.08 -9.24 -0.42
CA SER A 25 12.63 -9.35 -0.45
C SER A 25 12.04 -9.45 0.96
N CYS A 26 10.98 -8.71 1.26
CA CYS A 26 10.35 -8.68 2.57
C CYS A 26 9.73 -10.04 2.93
N LEU A 27 10.06 -10.55 4.12
CA LEU A 27 9.71 -11.92 4.53
C LEU A 27 8.23 -12.08 4.90
N PHE A 28 7.59 -11.01 5.34
CA PHE A 28 6.23 -11.02 5.87
C PHE A 28 5.28 -10.10 5.11
N GLY A 29 5.65 -9.74 3.87
CA GLY A 29 4.92 -8.78 3.04
C GLY A 29 5.20 -7.33 3.45
N CYS A 30 4.32 -6.45 2.98
CA CYS A 30 4.44 -5.01 3.05
C CYS A 30 3.55 -4.36 4.12
N ASN A 31 4.05 -3.26 4.66
CA ASN A 31 3.26 -2.30 5.41
C ASN A 31 2.18 -1.67 4.51
N PRO A 32 1.09 -1.12 5.09
CA PRO A 32 0.01 -0.56 4.31
C PRO A 32 0.49 0.52 3.36
N GLY A 33 0.02 0.46 2.11
CA GLY A 33 0.38 1.44 1.09
C GLY A 33 1.58 1.10 0.22
N TYR A 34 2.20 -0.08 0.42
CA TYR A 34 3.36 -0.53 -0.36
C TYR A 34 3.14 -1.92 -0.95
N GLN A 35 3.78 -2.18 -2.08
CA GLN A 35 3.69 -3.42 -2.85
C GLN A 35 5.06 -3.85 -3.39
N ARG A 36 5.06 -4.97 -4.12
CA ARG A 36 6.24 -5.72 -4.61
C ARG A 36 6.95 -6.51 -3.53
N GLU A 37 7.83 -7.40 -3.97
CA GLU A 37 8.61 -8.26 -3.08
C GLU A 37 9.47 -7.46 -2.10
N ARG A 38 9.89 -6.24 -2.46
CA ARG A 38 10.77 -5.40 -1.64
C ARG A 38 10.05 -4.24 -0.96
N CYS A 39 8.73 -4.11 -1.14
CA CYS A 39 7.93 -3.01 -0.58
C CYS A 39 8.54 -1.63 -0.89
N ASP A 40 9.03 -1.46 -2.11
CA ASP A 40 9.70 -0.24 -2.60
C ASP A 40 8.82 0.56 -3.56
N GLU A 41 7.64 0.03 -3.90
CA GLU A 41 6.62 0.71 -4.70
C GLU A 41 5.39 1.02 -3.84
N LEU A 42 4.77 2.17 -4.10
CA LEU A 42 3.45 2.51 -3.57
C LEU A 42 2.38 1.62 -4.22
N CYS A 43 1.23 1.46 -3.56
CA CYS A 43 0.09 0.81 -4.19
C CYS A 43 -0.25 1.44 -5.52
N SER A 44 -0.56 0.58 -6.48
CA SER A 44 -1.17 0.98 -7.74
C SER A 44 -2.46 1.76 -7.47
N GLN A 45 -2.77 2.72 -8.33
CA GLN A 45 -3.99 3.51 -8.22
C GLN A 45 -5.22 2.60 -8.19
N GLY A 46 -6.10 2.81 -7.21
CA GLY A 46 -7.26 1.97 -6.99
C GLY A 46 -7.06 0.90 -5.92
N ASN A 47 -5.86 0.72 -5.40
CA ASN A 47 -5.57 -0.22 -4.31
C ASN A 47 -5.01 0.49 -3.08
N TYR A 48 -5.23 -0.10 -1.91
CA TYR A 48 -4.69 0.38 -0.64
C TYR A 48 -4.44 -0.77 0.33
N GLY A 49 -3.92 -0.46 1.51
CA GLY A 49 -3.81 -1.40 2.63
C GLY A 49 -2.61 -2.35 2.52
N HIS A 50 -2.65 -3.46 3.24
CA HIS A 50 -1.51 -4.37 3.36
C HIS A 50 -1.27 -5.13 2.06
N ASP A 51 -0.03 -5.10 1.57
CA ASP A 51 0.32 -5.62 0.25
C ASP A 51 -0.55 -5.06 -0.89
N CYS A 52 -1.24 -3.93 -0.66
CA CYS A 52 -2.19 -3.33 -1.59
C CYS A 52 -3.32 -4.30 -2.03
N LYS A 53 -3.82 -5.12 -1.09
CA LYS A 53 -4.84 -6.15 -1.36
C LYS A 53 -6.26 -5.60 -1.33
N GLU A 54 -6.46 -4.43 -0.76
CA GLU A 54 -7.75 -3.76 -0.67
C GLU A 54 -7.97 -2.84 -1.86
N THR A 55 -9.22 -2.69 -2.31
CA THR A 55 -9.59 -1.85 -3.46
C THR A 55 -10.36 -0.61 -3.01
N CYS A 56 -10.01 0.55 -3.54
CA CYS A 56 -10.72 1.80 -3.32
C CYS A 56 -12.22 1.66 -3.61
N SER A 57 -13.05 2.35 -2.83
CA SER A 57 -14.50 2.31 -3.04
C SER A 57 -14.88 2.82 -4.44
N PRO A 58 -15.83 2.16 -5.13
CA PRO A 58 -16.36 2.66 -6.39
C PRO A 58 -17.17 3.95 -6.22
N HIS A 59 -17.42 4.38 -4.98
CA HIS A 59 -18.14 5.60 -4.62
C HIS A 59 -17.20 6.75 -4.25
N CYS A 60 -15.89 6.59 -4.39
CA CYS A 60 -14.96 7.72 -4.38
C CYS A 60 -15.28 8.67 -5.54
N ALA A 61 -15.31 9.98 -5.25
CA ALA A 61 -15.49 11.01 -6.27
C ALA A 61 -14.21 11.26 -7.09
N GLY A 62 -14.34 12.06 -8.16
CA GLY A 62 -13.25 12.43 -9.07
C GLY A 62 -13.00 11.41 -10.19
N ASP A 63 -12.18 11.80 -11.17
CA ASP A 63 -12.06 11.11 -12.48
C ASP A 63 -11.56 9.66 -12.38
N ASN A 64 -10.75 9.35 -11.36
CA ASN A 64 -10.13 8.03 -11.21
C ASN A 64 -10.57 7.28 -9.94
N LYS A 65 -11.57 7.80 -9.22
CA LYS A 65 -12.03 7.22 -7.94
C LYS A 65 -10.87 6.92 -6.97
N ALA A 66 -9.88 7.81 -6.96
CA ALA A 66 -8.63 7.58 -6.28
C ALA A 66 -8.84 7.63 -4.76
N CYS A 67 -8.18 6.70 -4.05
CA CYS A 67 -8.13 6.69 -2.60
C CYS A 67 -6.69 6.70 -2.09
N ASN A 68 -6.53 7.04 -0.82
CA ASN A 68 -5.26 6.99 -0.13
C ASN A 68 -4.76 5.55 -0.08
N HIS A 69 -3.57 5.31 -0.61
CA HIS A 69 -2.96 3.99 -0.70
C HIS A 69 -2.73 3.32 0.67
N VAL A 70 -2.65 4.05 1.78
CA VAL A 70 -2.45 3.47 3.12
C VAL A 70 -3.77 3.02 3.73
N ASN A 71 -4.78 3.90 3.77
CA ASN A 71 -5.97 3.71 4.59
C ASN A 71 -7.30 3.67 3.80
N GLY A 72 -7.27 3.80 2.47
CA GLY A 72 -8.45 3.68 1.62
C GLY A 72 -9.35 4.91 1.58
N ALA A 73 -8.99 6.01 2.24
CA ALA A 73 -9.79 7.24 2.24
C ALA A 73 -9.92 7.82 0.83
N CYS A 74 -11.14 8.10 0.37
CA CYS A 74 -11.34 8.73 -0.93
C CYS A 74 -10.73 10.14 -0.95
N LEU A 75 -9.82 10.42 -1.89
CA LEU A 75 -9.05 11.66 -1.91
C LEU A 75 -9.89 12.88 -2.29
N SER A 76 -10.97 12.66 -3.05
CA SER A 76 -11.91 13.69 -3.50
C SER A 76 -13.25 13.64 -2.75
N GLY A 77 -13.32 12.90 -1.63
CA GLY A 77 -14.57 12.63 -0.93
C GLY A 77 -15.45 11.62 -1.66
N CYS A 78 -16.72 11.56 -1.27
CA CYS A 78 -17.71 10.61 -1.79
C CYS A 78 -18.57 11.23 -2.88
N VAL A 79 -19.08 10.39 -3.79
CA VAL A 79 -20.17 10.78 -4.70
C VAL A 79 -21.47 11.01 -3.92
N ASP A 80 -22.40 11.77 -4.49
CA ASP A 80 -23.68 12.11 -3.85
C ASP A 80 -24.43 10.85 -3.37
N GLY A 81 -24.87 10.87 -2.11
CA GLY A 81 -25.59 9.77 -1.47
C GLY A 81 -24.71 8.76 -0.74
N TYR A 82 -23.39 8.93 -0.75
CA TYR A 82 -22.44 8.10 0.00
C TYR A 82 -21.67 8.93 1.03
N SER A 83 -21.28 8.28 2.11
CA SER A 83 -20.61 8.87 3.26
C SER A 83 -19.69 7.87 3.96
N GLY A 84 -19.07 8.29 5.07
CA GLY A 84 -18.07 7.50 5.75
C GLY A 84 -16.67 7.64 5.13
N HIS A 85 -15.67 7.08 5.82
CA HIS A 85 -14.26 7.20 5.44
C HIS A 85 -13.95 6.49 4.11
N LEU A 86 -14.65 5.38 3.85
CA LEU A 86 -14.49 4.56 2.64
C LEU A 86 -15.64 4.77 1.65
N CYS A 87 -16.54 5.74 1.85
CA CYS A 87 -17.71 5.95 1.00
C CYS A 87 -18.57 4.67 0.83
N ASP A 88 -18.79 3.95 1.92
CA ASP A 88 -19.52 2.68 2.00
C ASP A 88 -20.80 2.75 2.86
N GLU A 89 -21.11 3.94 3.39
CA GLU A 89 -22.33 4.26 4.15
C GLU A 89 -23.31 5.10 3.32
#